data_AF-A0A7C5CBV3-F1
#
_entry.id   AF-A0A7C5CBV3-F1
#
_cell.length_a   1.000
_cell.length_b   1.000
_cell.length_c   1.000
_cell.angle_alpha   90.00
_cell.angle_beta   90.00
_cell.angle_gamma   90.00
#
_symmetry.space_group_name_H-M   'P 1'
#
loop_
_entity.id
_entity.type
_entity.pdbx_description
1 polymer ?
#
loop_
_entity_poly.entity_id
_entity_poly.type
_entity_poly.pdbx_seq_one_letter_code
_entity_poly.pdbx_strand_id
1 'polypeptide(L)'
;MAQRSWQSVKYILENHNITIPMEFPMTFANKFIAHLVRAFLLLSIFYGTAASGAEFSVTTDMHAQDVFRAMQNDELVLIDVRTPDEWRNTGIAKGANPISMQDVDFLTKLAQLTDENPGKPVAFICASGRRSGIVQAELTRRGYQGMFSVYGGTTGSSEAPGWIGEGLPVVAWHQN
;
A
#
# COMPACT_ATOMS: atom_id res chain seq x y z
N MET A 1 13.33 26.09 21.42
CA MET A 1 14.35 25.85 20.37
C MET A 1 13.80 26.14 18.95
N ALA A 2 12.90 27.13 18.79
CA ALA A 2 12.20 27.44 17.53
C ALA A 2 12.52 28.85 16.97
N GLN A 3 13.53 29.52 17.52
CA GLN A 3 13.88 30.90 17.15
C GLN A 3 14.96 30.99 16.07
N ARG A 4 15.62 29.87 15.75
CA ARG A 4 16.74 29.83 14.81
C ARG A 4 16.33 29.65 13.34
N SER A 5 15.11 29.21 13.03
CA SER A 5 14.68 29.00 11.63
C SER A 5 14.26 30.29 10.91
N TRP A 6 13.78 31.29 11.64
CA TRP A 6 13.23 32.51 11.04
C TRP A 6 14.29 33.43 10.41
N GLN A 7 15.51 33.45 10.97
CA GLN A 7 16.61 34.23 10.41
C GLN A 7 17.08 33.65 9.06
N SER A 8 17.08 32.32 8.92
CA SER A 8 17.44 31.64 7.67
C SER A 8 16.42 31.87 6.56
N VAL A 9 15.12 31.91 6.90
CA VAL A 9 14.05 32.21 5.93
C VAL A 9 14.15 33.66 5.45
N LYS A 10 14.41 34.61 6.37
CA LYS A 10 14.58 36.03 6.01
C LYS A 10 15.77 36.25 5.07
N TYR A 11 16.90 35.60 5.33
CA TYR A 11 18.11 35.67 4.49
C TYR A 11 17.87 35.15 3.05
N ILE A 12 17.12 34.06 2.90
CA ILE A 12 16.80 33.50 1.58
C ILE A 12 15.88 34.44 0.79
N LEU A 13 14.91 35.07 1.46
CA LEU A 13 13.95 35.97 0.81
C LEU A 13 14.59 37.29 0.35
N GLU A 14 15.57 37.81 1.10
CA GLU A 14 16.32 39.03 0.73
C GLU A 14 17.24 38.82 -0.48
N ASN A 15 17.83 37.63 -0.65
CA ASN A 15 18.73 37.32 -1.79
C ASN A 15 18.00 37.09 -3.13
N HIS A 16 16.68 36.91 -3.12
CA HIS A 16 15.89 36.66 -4.34
C HIS A 16 15.07 37.88 -4.80
N ASN A 17 15.31 39.06 -4.23
CA ASN A 17 14.67 40.33 -4.61
C ASN A 17 13.13 40.28 -4.62
N ILE A 18 12.54 39.44 -3.75
CA ILE A 18 11.09 39.30 -3.59
C ILE A 18 10.62 40.37 -2.61
N THR A 19 10.00 41.42 -3.13
CA THR A 19 9.44 42.51 -2.32
C THR A 19 8.08 42.08 -1.75
N ILE A 20 8.00 41.94 -0.42
CA ILE A 20 6.73 41.80 0.29
C ILE A 20 6.19 43.18 0.65
N PRO A 21 4.91 43.50 0.36
CA PRO A 21 4.30 44.74 0.82
C PRO A 21 4.21 44.75 2.35
N MET A 22 4.60 45.90 2.90
CA MET A 22 4.70 46.24 4.31
C MET A 22 3.33 46.24 5.00
N GLU A 23 3.35 45.91 6.30
CA GLU A 23 2.33 46.20 7.33
C GLU A 23 1.08 45.30 7.38
N PHE A 24 1.18 44.22 8.16
CA PHE A 24 0.03 43.69 8.89
C PHE A 24 0.02 44.27 10.31
N PRO A 25 -1.06 44.98 10.72
CA PRO A 25 -1.09 45.72 11.97
C PRO A 25 -1.07 44.82 13.21
N MET A 26 -0.27 45.24 14.18
CA MET A 26 0.05 44.58 15.46
C MET A 26 -1.06 44.68 16.52
N THR A 27 -2.34 44.58 16.12
CA THR A 27 -3.48 44.71 17.04
C THR A 27 -4.67 43.87 16.57
N PHE A 28 -4.55 42.54 16.64
CA PHE A 28 -5.74 41.70 16.78
C PHE A 28 -5.43 40.55 17.73
N ALA A 29 -6.07 40.62 18.89
CA ALA A 29 -6.31 39.51 19.80
C ALA A 29 -5.10 38.89 20.52
N ASN A 30 -4.36 39.72 21.25
CA ASN A 30 -3.81 39.22 22.50
C ASN A 30 -4.99 38.94 23.46
N LYS A 31 -4.99 37.76 24.10
CA LYS A 31 -5.78 37.37 25.31
C LYS A 31 -7.13 36.64 25.10
N PHE A 32 -7.12 35.41 24.60
CA PHE A 32 -8.05 34.31 24.96
C PHE A 32 -7.50 33.07 24.23
N ILE A 33 -6.56 32.28 24.75
CA ILE A 33 -6.80 30.98 25.44
C ILE A 33 -5.40 30.45 25.85
N ALA A 34 -4.67 31.15 26.73
CA ALA A 34 -3.32 30.71 27.12
C ALA A 34 -2.97 30.97 28.59
N HIS A 35 -3.96 31.07 29.48
CA HIS A 35 -3.75 31.09 30.94
C HIS A 35 -4.56 30.01 31.69
N LEU A 36 -5.20 29.07 30.99
CA LEU A 36 -5.90 27.93 31.61
C LEU A 36 -5.19 26.58 31.36
N VAL A 37 -3.86 26.59 31.22
CA VAL A 37 -3.04 25.37 31.05
C VAL A 37 -2.21 25.05 32.31
N ARG A 38 -2.39 25.80 33.41
CA ARG A 38 -1.70 25.55 34.69
C ARG A 38 -2.60 25.41 35.92
N ALA A 39 -3.92 25.39 35.74
CA ALA A 39 -4.90 25.07 36.79
C ALA A 39 -5.89 23.97 36.36
N PHE A 40 -5.45 23.06 35.49
CA PHE A 40 -6.19 21.86 35.08
C PHE A 40 -5.27 20.64 35.10
N LEU A 41 -4.46 20.56 36.17
CA LEU A 41 -3.51 19.47 36.42
C LEU A 41 -4.00 18.47 37.48
N LEU A 42 -5.28 18.51 37.87
CA LEU A 42 -5.84 17.61 38.89
C LEU A 42 -7.29 17.15 38.65
N LEU A 43 -7.71 16.94 37.39
CA LEU A 43 -8.96 16.20 37.10
C LEU A 43 -8.98 15.59 35.69
N SER A 44 -8.14 14.59 35.44
CA SER A 44 -8.32 13.63 34.32
C SER A 44 -7.57 12.31 34.58
N ILE A 45 -7.46 11.92 35.85
CA ILE A 45 -7.36 10.51 36.22
C ILE A 45 -8.79 9.95 36.10
N PHE A 46 -9.32 9.72 34.88
CA PHE A 46 -10.46 8.79 34.71
C PHE A 46 -10.87 8.37 33.28
N TYR A 47 -10.33 8.91 32.18
CA TYR A 47 -10.71 8.40 30.85
C TYR A 47 -9.54 8.42 29.88
N GLY A 48 -8.98 7.25 29.64
CA GLY A 48 -7.90 7.06 28.67
C GLY A 48 -7.36 5.63 28.68
N THR A 49 -8.24 4.63 28.77
CA THR A 49 -7.90 3.26 28.41
C THR A 49 -7.79 3.14 26.89
N ALA A 50 -6.73 2.43 26.47
CA ALA A 50 -6.50 1.81 25.16
C ALA A 50 -6.14 2.74 23.98
N ALA A 51 -4.90 2.61 23.51
CA ALA A 51 -4.63 1.76 22.35
C ALA A 51 -3.14 1.44 22.30
N SER A 52 -2.79 0.15 22.35
CA SER A 52 -1.49 -0.29 21.89
C SER A 52 -1.39 0.05 20.41
N GLY A 53 -0.40 0.87 20.05
CA GLY A 53 0.03 1.03 18.67
C GLY A 53 0.75 -0.24 18.21
N ALA A 54 0.02 -1.35 18.09
CA ALA A 54 0.37 -2.35 17.12
C ALA A 54 -0.04 -1.75 15.78
N GLU A 55 0.91 -1.28 14.99
CA GLU A 55 0.71 -1.11 13.55
C GLU A 55 0.39 -2.50 12.98
N PHE A 56 -0.88 -2.88 13.04
CA PHE A 56 -1.40 -3.94 12.20
C PHE A 56 -1.32 -3.36 10.78
N SER A 57 -0.23 -3.69 10.07
CA SER A 57 -0.21 -3.55 8.64
C SER A 57 -1.36 -4.42 8.14
N VAL A 58 -2.48 -3.77 7.81
CA VAL A 58 -3.58 -4.42 7.09
C VAL A 58 -2.95 -4.88 5.79
N THR A 59 -2.50 -6.14 5.75
CA THR A 59 -2.26 -6.83 4.49
C THR A 59 -3.59 -6.74 3.77
N THR A 60 -3.62 -5.94 2.71
CA THR A 60 -4.87 -5.69 1.98
C THR A 60 -5.09 -6.90 1.10
N ASP A 61 -5.61 -7.95 1.72
CA ASP A 61 -5.91 -9.21 1.09
C ASP A 61 -7.28 -9.09 0.41
N MET A 62 -7.36 -9.54 -0.85
CA MET A 62 -8.59 -9.56 -1.62
C MET A 62 -9.06 -11.00 -1.83
N HIS A 63 -10.36 -11.25 -1.72
CA HIS A 63 -10.91 -12.57 -2.05
C HIS A 63 -10.80 -12.86 -3.55
N ALA A 64 -10.64 -14.14 -3.92
CA ALA A 64 -10.42 -14.50 -5.31
C ALA A 64 -11.59 -14.09 -6.24
N GLN A 65 -12.84 -14.15 -5.77
CA GLN A 65 -13.99 -13.62 -6.53
C GLN A 65 -13.95 -12.11 -6.77
N ASP A 66 -13.46 -11.31 -5.80
CA ASP A 66 -13.33 -9.86 -5.96
C ASP A 66 -12.24 -9.54 -6.97
N VAL A 67 -11.11 -10.25 -6.87
CA VAL A 67 -9.99 -10.13 -7.82
C VAL A 67 -10.45 -10.48 -9.23
N PHE A 68 -11.18 -11.59 -9.39
CA PHE A 68 -11.71 -11.99 -10.69
C PHE A 68 -12.66 -10.94 -11.28
N ARG A 69 -13.57 -10.38 -10.47
CA ARG A 69 -14.48 -9.32 -10.92
C ARG A 69 -13.72 -8.06 -11.35
N ALA A 70 -12.77 -7.61 -10.55
CA ALA A 70 -11.94 -6.44 -10.90
C ALA A 70 -11.09 -6.69 -12.14
N MET A 71 -10.58 -7.90 -12.36
CA MET A 71 -9.90 -8.27 -13.62
C MET A 71 -10.85 -8.23 -14.83
N GLN A 72 -12.10 -8.69 -14.68
CA GLN A 72 -13.09 -8.60 -15.77
C GLN A 72 -13.44 -7.15 -16.12
N ASN A 73 -13.37 -6.25 -15.14
CA ASN A 73 -13.63 -4.82 -15.32
C ASN A 73 -12.39 -4.00 -15.72
N ASP A 74 -11.23 -4.65 -15.92
CA ASP A 74 -9.95 -4.00 -16.21
C ASP A 74 -9.49 -3.01 -15.11
N GLU A 75 -9.93 -3.24 -13.87
CA GLU A 75 -9.66 -2.39 -12.71
C GLU A 75 -8.36 -2.76 -11.99
N LEU A 76 -7.83 -3.97 -12.20
CA LEU A 76 -6.58 -4.43 -11.57
C LEU A 76 -5.80 -5.38 -12.47
N VAL A 77 -4.51 -5.52 -12.16
CA VAL A 77 -3.62 -6.49 -12.80
C VAL A 77 -3.30 -7.62 -11.82
N LEU A 78 -3.51 -8.86 -12.24
CA LEU A 78 -3.15 -10.05 -11.45
C LEU A 78 -1.80 -10.61 -11.91
N ILE A 79 -0.91 -10.86 -10.96
CA ILE A 79 0.39 -11.51 -11.18
C ILE A 79 0.42 -12.83 -10.43
N ASP A 80 0.68 -13.92 -11.15
CA ASP A 80 0.92 -15.22 -10.57
C ASP A 80 2.41 -15.36 -10.23
N VAL A 81 2.73 -15.42 -8.94
CA VAL A 81 4.11 -15.46 -8.42
C VAL A 81 4.64 -16.86 -8.17
N ARG A 82 3.90 -17.89 -8.59
CA ARG A 82 4.32 -19.30 -8.46
C ARG A 82 5.46 -19.64 -9.42
N THR A 83 5.95 -20.87 -9.37
CA THR A 83 6.97 -21.34 -10.31
C THR A 83 6.37 -21.84 -11.62
N PRO A 84 7.15 -21.88 -12.70
CA PRO A 84 6.75 -22.53 -13.96
C PRO A 84 6.24 -23.96 -13.80
N ASP A 85 6.82 -24.75 -12.89
CA ASP A 85 6.35 -26.11 -12.61
C ASP A 85 4.95 -26.14 -12.01
N GLU A 86 4.64 -25.21 -11.09
CA GLU A 86 3.29 -25.08 -10.54
C GLU A 86 2.28 -24.69 -11.62
N TRP A 87 2.65 -23.75 -12.51
CA TRP A 87 1.81 -23.33 -13.64
C TRP A 87 1.53 -24.46 -14.62
N ARG A 88 2.52 -25.32 -14.91
CA ARG A 88 2.32 -26.51 -15.76
C ARG A 88 1.34 -27.49 -15.15
N ASN A 89 1.38 -27.66 -13.83
CA ASN A 89 0.57 -28.66 -13.14
C ASN A 89 -0.89 -28.24 -12.96
N THR A 90 -1.14 -26.98 -12.58
CA THR A 90 -2.50 -26.51 -12.25
C THR A 90 -3.08 -25.54 -13.28
N GLY A 91 -2.28 -25.08 -14.23
CA GLY A 91 -2.58 -23.89 -15.01
C GLY A 91 -2.40 -22.60 -14.19
N ILE A 92 -2.71 -21.48 -14.84
CA ILE A 92 -2.72 -20.13 -14.26
C ILE A 92 -4.15 -19.59 -14.23
N ALA A 93 -4.42 -18.65 -13.32
CA ALA A 93 -5.68 -17.90 -13.33
C ALA A 93 -5.87 -17.21 -14.69
N LYS A 94 -7.06 -17.31 -15.28
CA LYS A 94 -7.33 -16.72 -16.60
C LYS A 94 -7.12 -15.20 -16.55
N GLY A 95 -6.22 -14.70 -17.39
CA GLY A 95 -5.84 -13.28 -17.46
C GLY A 95 -4.74 -12.87 -16.47
N ALA A 96 -4.20 -13.80 -15.68
CA ALA A 96 -3.04 -13.51 -14.83
C ALA A 96 -1.74 -13.47 -15.63
N ASN A 97 -0.82 -12.61 -15.20
CA ASN A 97 0.52 -12.49 -15.76
C ASN A 97 1.47 -13.43 -15.00
N PRO A 98 2.07 -14.44 -15.66
CA PRO A 98 2.99 -15.36 -15.00
C PRO A 98 4.36 -14.69 -14.79
N ILE A 99 4.66 -14.26 -13.57
CA ILE A 99 5.96 -13.67 -13.21
C ILE A 99 6.41 -14.31 -11.90
N SER A 100 7.37 -15.23 -11.96
CA SER A 100 7.76 -15.98 -10.77
C SER A 100 8.53 -15.10 -9.80
N MET A 101 8.22 -15.17 -8.50
CA MET A 101 9.04 -14.47 -7.48
C MET A 101 10.49 -14.97 -7.41
N GLN A 102 10.78 -16.13 -8.01
CA GLN A 102 12.13 -16.71 -8.07
C GLN A 102 12.94 -16.19 -9.25
N ASP A 103 12.30 -15.48 -10.18
CA ASP A 103 12.97 -14.90 -11.33
C ASP A 103 13.94 -13.80 -10.88
N VAL A 104 15.17 -13.83 -11.39
CA VAL A 104 16.19 -12.80 -11.10
C VAL A 104 15.78 -11.40 -11.55
N ASP A 105 14.91 -11.34 -12.57
CA ASP A 105 14.37 -10.14 -13.18
C ASP A 105 12.93 -9.83 -12.71
N PHE A 106 12.46 -10.43 -11.61
CA PHE A 106 11.11 -10.22 -11.06
C PHE A 106 10.74 -8.74 -10.94
N LEU A 107 11.61 -7.92 -10.34
CA LEU A 107 11.35 -6.50 -10.14
C LEU A 107 11.32 -5.72 -11.46
N THR A 108 12.14 -6.11 -12.44
CA THR A 108 12.15 -5.50 -13.77
C THR A 108 10.86 -5.81 -14.52
N LYS A 109 10.42 -7.07 -14.50
CA LYS A 109 9.13 -7.49 -15.09
C LYS A 109 7.94 -6.83 -14.40
N LEU A 110 7.98 -6.72 -13.06
CA LEU A 110 6.96 -6.01 -12.30
C LEU A 110 6.89 -4.53 -12.70
N ALA A 111 8.04 -3.85 -12.76
CA ALA A 111 8.11 -2.43 -13.15
C ALA A 111 7.56 -2.22 -14.56
N GLN A 112 7.97 -3.06 -15.52
CA GLN A 112 7.44 -3.02 -16.88
C GLN A 112 5.92 -3.19 -16.89
N LEU A 113 5.39 -4.17 -16.16
CA LEU A 113 3.95 -4.42 -16.11
C LEU A 113 3.17 -3.26 -15.48
N THR A 114 3.73 -2.62 -14.45
CA THR A 114 3.12 -1.42 -13.83
C THR A 114 3.19 -0.21 -14.75
N ASP A 115 4.25 -0.07 -15.53
CA ASP A 115 4.40 1.02 -16.52
C ASP A 115 3.43 0.84 -17.69
N GLU A 116 3.15 -0.40 -18.09
CA GLU A 116 2.14 -0.76 -19.09
C GLU A 116 0.70 -0.56 -18.56
N ASN A 117 0.51 -0.53 -17.24
CA ASN A 117 -0.79 -0.43 -16.57
C ASN A 117 -0.83 0.72 -15.54
N PRO A 118 -0.60 1.97 -15.96
CA PRO A 118 -0.46 3.09 -15.04
C PRO A 118 -1.75 3.32 -14.24
N GLY A 119 -1.60 3.45 -12.92
CA GLY A 119 -2.71 3.72 -12.00
C GLY A 119 -3.57 2.50 -11.66
N LYS A 120 -3.31 1.32 -12.24
CA LYS A 120 -4.00 0.10 -11.86
C LYS A 120 -3.34 -0.55 -10.64
N PRO A 121 -4.10 -0.96 -9.62
CA PRO A 121 -3.59 -1.79 -8.54
C PRO A 121 -3.11 -3.16 -9.05
N VAL A 122 -2.16 -3.74 -8.33
CA VAL A 122 -1.57 -5.04 -8.63
C VAL A 122 -1.91 -6.03 -7.52
N ALA A 123 -2.53 -7.14 -7.91
CA ALA A 123 -2.79 -8.27 -7.02
C ALA A 123 -1.79 -9.39 -7.30
N PHE A 124 -1.28 -10.03 -6.24
CA PHE A 124 -0.38 -11.18 -6.32
C PHE A 124 -1.10 -12.46 -5.89
N ILE A 125 -0.99 -13.51 -6.70
CA ILE A 125 -1.51 -14.84 -6.36
C ILE A 125 -0.38 -15.85 -6.29
N CYS A 126 -0.40 -16.68 -5.24
CA CYS A 126 0.48 -17.85 -5.11
C CYS A 126 -0.36 -19.09 -4.81
N ALA A 127 0.25 -20.24 -4.46
CA ALA A 127 -0.53 -21.46 -4.20
C ALA A 127 -1.58 -21.27 -3.08
N SER A 128 -1.20 -20.73 -1.92
CA SER A 128 -2.05 -20.66 -0.72
C SER A 128 -2.18 -19.27 -0.08
N GLY A 129 -1.62 -18.21 -0.69
CA GLY A 129 -1.62 -16.83 -0.19
C GLY A 129 -0.36 -16.39 0.59
N ARG A 130 0.48 -17.32 1.07
CA ARG A 130 1.65 -16.97 1.92
C ARG A 130 2.76 -16.22 1.18
N ARG A 131 3.16 -16.70 0.00
CA ARG A 131 4.24 -16.08 -0.79
C ARG A 131 3.84 -14.72 -1.34
N SER A 132 2.60 -14.60 -1.81
CA SER A 132 2.03 -13.34 -2.30
C SER A 132 1.96 -12.28 -1.19
N GLY A 133 1.60 -12.66 0.04
CA GLY A 133 1.66 -11.74 1.19
C GLY A 133 3.08 -11.22 1.49
N ILE A 134 4.10 -12.08 1.40
CA ILE A 134 5.51 -11.67 1.57
C ILE A 134 5.92 -10.67 0.50
N VAL A 135 5.59 -10.94 -0.77
CA VAL A 135 5.88 -10.05 -1.90
C VAL A 135 5.16 -8.70 -1.71
N GLN A 136 3.88 -8.73 -1.36
CA GLN A 136 3.06 -7.54 -1.11
C GLN A 136 3.62 -6.69 0.03
N ALA A 137 4.00 -7.31 1.16
CA ALA A 137 4.61 -6.61 2.28
C ALA A 137 5.97 -6.00 1.92
N GLU A 138 6.80 -6.72 1.17
CA GLU A 138 8.11 -6.22 0.72
C GLU A 138 7.98 -5.03 -0.22
N LEU A 139 7.08 -5.09 -1.19
CA LEU A 139 6.84 -3.99 -2.11
C LEU A 139 6.23 -2.78 -1.40
N THR A 140 5.30 -2.99 -0.49
CA THR A 140 4.74 -1.92 0.34
C THR A 140 5.84 -1.21 1.14
N ARG A 141 6.77 -1.97 1.74
CA ARG A 141 7.93 -1.39 2.46
C ARG A 141 8.86 -0.57 1.56
N ARG A 142 8.91 -0.88 0.28
CA ARG A 142 9.68 -0.13 -0.74
C ARG A 142 8.94 1.09 -1.27
N GLY A 143 7.72 1.36 -0.79
CA GLY A 143 6.92 2.53 -1.18
C GLY A 143 6.00 2.29 -2.37
N TYR A 144 5.85 1.05 -2.83
CA TYR A 144 4.83 0.73 -3.83
C TYR A 144 3.44 0.84 -3.19
N GLN A 145 2.50 1.41 -3.94
CA GLN A 145 1.10 1.56 -3.52
C GLN A 145 0.20 0.64 -4.35
N GLY A 146 -0.98 0.33 -3.81
CA GLY A 146 -1.96 -0.50 -4.52
C GLY A 146 -1.50 -1.95 -4.73
N MET A 147 -0.77 -2.52 -3.76
CA MET A 147 -0.28 -3.89 -3.78
C MET A 147 -1.15 -4.78 -2.90
N PHE A 148 -1.78 -5.78 -3.50
CA PHE A 148 -2.75 -6.67 -2.85
C PHE A 148 -2.30 -8.13 -2.94
N SER A 149 -2.71 -8.96 -1.99
CA SER A 149 -2.51 -10.42 -2.05
C SER A 149 -3.86 -11.11 -2.22
N VAL A 150 -3.92 -12.15 -3.05
CA VAL A 150 -5.13 -12.96 -3.19
C VAL A 150 -5.26 -13.92 -2.01
N TYR A 151 -6.33 -13.75 -1.24
CA TYR A 151 -6.65 -14.60 -0.10
C TYR A 151 -6.91 -16.04 -0.54
N GLY A 152 -6.31 -17.02 0.14
CA GLY A 152 -6.39 -18.44 -0.22
C GLY A 152 -5.55 -18.87 -1.42
N GLY A 153 -4.99 -17.94 -2.22
CA GLY A 153 -4.16 -18.28 -3.37
C GLY A 153 -4.90 -19.04 -4.48
N THR A 154 -4.17 -19.81 -5.28
CA THR A 154 -4.70 -20.59 -6.41
C THR A 154 -5.34 -21.90 -5.96
N THR A 155 -4.67 -22.66 -5.10
CA THR A 155 -5.08 -24.02 -4.69
C THR A 155 -5.90 -24.04 -3.41
N GLY A 156 -5.98 -22.91 -2.69
CA GLY A 156 -6.63 -22.82 -1.39
C GLY A 156 -5.66 -22.94 -0.22
N SER A 157 -6.16 -22.55 0.94
CA SER A 157 -5.56 -22.69 2.26
C SER A 157 -6.58 -23.36 3.21
N SER A 158 -6.20 -23.54 4.48
CA SER A 158 -7.14 -23.97 5.51
C SER A 158 -8.26 -22.95 5.79
N GLU A 159 -8.09 -21.71 5.34
CA GLU A 159 -8.98 -20.59 5.66
C GLU A 159 -9.85 -20.17 4.46
N ALA A 160 -9.43 -20.50 3.24
CA ALA A 160 -10.17 -20.18 2.03
C ALA A 160 -9.97 -21.24 0.93
N PRO A 161 -11.02 -21.53 0.13
CA PRO A 161 -10.95 -22.47 -0.98
C PRO A 161 -9.97 -22.06 -2.10
N GLY A 162 -9.65 -20.77 -2.21
CA GLY A 162 -8.74 -20.24 -3.24
C GLY A 162 -9.35 -20.27 -4.65
N TRP A 163 -8.60 -19.79 -5.65
CA TRP A 163 -9.11 -19.59 -7.01
C TRP A 163 -9.77 -20.83 -7.62
N ILE A 164 -9.10 -21.97 -7.56
CA ILE A 164 -9.60 -23.24 -8.12
C ILE A 164 -10.79 -23.76 -7.30
N GLY A 165 -10.70 -23.68 -5.96
CA GLY A 165 -11.78 -24.14 -5.08
C GLY A 165 -13.05 -23.29 -5.19
N GLU A 166 -12.92 -22.02 -5.58
CA GLU A 166 -14.04 -21.12 -5.87
C GLU A 166 -14.63 -21.32 -7.29
N GLY A 167 -14.06 -22.23 -8.09
CA GLY A 167 -14.54 -22.53 -9.45
C GLY A 167 -14.20 -21.46 -10.49
N LEU A 168 -13.21 -20.61 -10.20
CA LEU A 168 -12.79 -19.54 -11.10
C LEU A 168 -11.97 -20.10 -12.27
N PRO A 169 -12.03 -19.48 -13.46
CA PRO A 169 -11.44 -20.03 -14.67
C PRO A 169 -9.91 -20.08 -14.59
N VAL A 170 -9.35 -21.21 -15.00
CA VAL A 170 -7.90 -21.41 -15.18
C VAL A 170 -7.58 -21.73 -16.64
N VAL A 171 -6.38 -21.37 -17.08
CA VAL A 171 -5.87 -21.69 -18.42
C VAL A 171 -4.58 -22.49 -18.30
N ALA A 172 -4.40 -23.46 -19.19
CA ALA A 172 -3.16 -24.22 -19.26
C ALA A 172 -2.00 -23.29 -19.62
N TRP A 173 -0.90 -23.37 -18.87
CA TRP A 173 0.29 -22.60 -19.17
C TRP A 173 1.24 -23.40 -20.05
N HIS A 174 1.61 -22.82 -21.18
CA HIS A 174 2.62 -23.34 -22.09
C HIS A 174 3.75 -22.33 -22.18
N GLN A 175 4.99 -22.81 -22.02
CA GLN A 175 6.17 -21.99 -22.22
C GLN A 175 6.34 -21.78 -23.73
N ASN A 176 6.09 -20.56 -24.20
CA ASN A 176 6.34 -20.15 -25.58
C ASN A 176 7.84 -19.97 -25.84
#